data_AF-A0A0F9F071-F1
#
_entry.id   AF-A0A0F9F071-F1
#
_cell.length_a   1.000
_cell.length_b   1.000
_cell.length_c   1.000
_cell.angle_alpha   90.00
_cell.angle_beta   90.00
_cell.angle_gamma   90.00
#
_symmetry.space_group_name_H-M   'P 1'
#
loop_
_entity.id
_entity.type
_entity.pdbx_description
1 polymer ?
#
loop_
_entity_poly.entity_id
_entity_poly.type
_entity_poly.pdbx_seq_one_letter_code
_entity_poly.pdbx_strand_id
1 'polypeptide(L)'
;TIVVLVNDPGFATQDQNLFTGNAMTYYGRWTYKYEEGARQGAKAVLIVHETAPAAYPWSVVESSNTGSKYTLIDDEKNISDIPVMGWIDEQAANDIFAQAGLDYQTEKAKALSPDFKATPLNAKANLTLNSEISQAQSHNVVAQLTGSEQPDEYIVIGAHWDHFGTKQTNEAVKIYNGAVDNASGSAATVEIARILSKIHQQTPFKRSIIFANFTAEETGLIGSQQFATGDIVPTKQMVALLNIDGMNVLDGVDYILQYGKGMSEMENYLADAAKAQGRHVKMDPRPQNGLFFRSDHFSLAKQGVPSLLFMSLGDTDPDYIAHKYHKETDDYSPQWSLGGVKQDIELIVDIATKLANNGDWPAWQADSDFKKKRQQERP
;
A
#
# COMPACT_ATOMS: atom_id res chain seq x y z
N THR A 1 0.10 -27.48 -1.86
CA THR A 1 -0.49 -26.53 -2.80
C THR A 1 -1.87 -26.19 -2.32
N ILE A 2 -2.23 -24.93 -2.30
CA ILE A 2 -3.59 -24.48 -2.01
C ILE A 2 -4.09 -23.60 -3.16
N VAL A 3 -5.38 -23.72 -3.45
CA VAL A 3 -6.11 -22.79 -4.32
C VAL A 3 -6.98 -21.94 -3.41
N VAL A 4 -6.87 -20.62 -3.54
CA VAL A 4 -7.52 -19.66 -2.64
C VAL A 4 -8.25 -18.59 -3.44
N LEU A 5 -9.27 -18.00 -2.84
CA LEU A 5 -10.00 -16.88 -3.42
C LEU A 5 -9.33 -15.56 -3.05
N VAL A 6 -9.35 -14.61 -3.97
CA VAL A 6 -9.00 -13.21 -3.68
C VAL A 6 -10.15 -12.54 -2.90
N ASN A 7 -9.83 -11.51 -2.11
CA ASN A 7 -10.75 -10.74 -1.27
C ASN A 7 -11.29 -11.54 -0.05
N ASP A 8 -12.12 -10.87 0.75
CA ASP A 8 -12.71 -11.38 1.99
C ASP A 8 -14.14 -11.88 1.77
N PRO A 9 -14.63 -12.83 2.60
CA PRO A 9 -16.04 -13.22 2.61
C PRO A 9 -17.02 -12.05 2.81
N GLY A 10 -16.58 -10.98 3.48
CA GLY A 10 -17.34 -9.73 3.63
C GLY A 10 -17.74 -9.11 2.29
N PHE A 11 -16.85 -9.14 1.29
CA PHE A 11 -17.15 -8.63 -0.05
C PHE A 11 -18.22 -9.48 -0.75
N ALA A 12 -18.17 -10.80 -0.61
CA ALA A 12 -19.14 -11.68 -1.25
C ALA A 12 -20.54 -11.60 -0.59
N THR A 13 -20.58 -11.45 0.74
CA THR A 13 -21.83 -11.44 1.52
C THR A 13 -22.42 -10.05 1.70
N GLN A 14 -21.61 -9.00 1.58
CA GLN A 14 -21.95 -7.61 1.89
C GLN A 14 -22.39 -7.38 3.36
N ASP A 15 -22.16 -8.37 4.25
CA ASP A 15 -22.45 -8.26 5.68
C ASP A 15 -21.37 -7.42 6.38
N GLN A 16 -21.76 -6.26 6.90
CA GLN A 16 -20.87 -5.34 7.60
C GLN A 16 -20.20 -5.94 8.84
N ASN A 17 -20.77 -7.00 9.42
CA ASN A 17 -20.21 -7.68 10.59
C ASN A 17 -19.19 -8.75 10.23
N LEU A 18 -19.10 -9.13 8.95
CA LEU A 18 -18.16 -10.14 8.45
C LEU A 18 -17.03 -9.44 7.69
N PHE A 19 -15.81 -9.45 8.24
CA PHE A 19 -14.62 -8.85 7.60
C PHE A 19 -14.86 -7.44 7.07
N THR A 20 -15.48 -6.56 7.86
CA THR A 20 -15.78 -5.16 7.50
C THR A 20 -16.68 -4.99 6.26
N GLY A 21 -17.47 -6.02 5.90
CA GLY A 21 -18.39 -6.00 4.78
C GLY A 21 -17.67 -5.76 3.46
N ASN A 22 -18.11 -4.73 2.72
CA ASN A 22 -17.53 -4.42 1.41
C ASN A 22 -16.10 -3.87 1.49
N ALA A 23 -15.65 -3.35 2.64
CA ALA A 23 -14.28 -2.88 2.78
C ALA A 23 -13.35 -4.09 2.89
N MET A 24 -12.34 -4.16 2.02
CA MET A 24 -11.33 -5.21 2.11
C MET A 24 -10.54 -5.04 3.42
N THR A 25 -10.25 -6.15 4.09
CA THR A 25 -9.29 -6.24 5.20
C THR A 25 -7.93 -6.67 4.67
N TYR A 26 -6.89 -6.65 5.50
CA TYR A 26 -5.59 -7.16 5.07
C TYR A 26 -5.67 -8.64 4.64
N TYR A 27 -6.57 -9.41 5.26
CA TYR A 27 -6.74 -10.83 4.95
C TYR A 27 -7.24 -11.08 3.53
N GLY A 28 -7.91 -10.09 2.92
CA GLY A 28 -8.41 -10.17 1.55
C GLY A 28 -7.34 -9.89 0.50
N ARG A 29 -6.21 -9.26 0.87
CA ARG A 29 -5.11 -8.98 -0.05
C ARG A 29 -4.42 -10.27 -0.49
N TRP A 30 -4.08 -10.32 -1.77
CA TRP A 30 -3.33 -11.43 -2.35
C TRP A 30 -1.96 -11.65 -1.68
N THR A 31 -1.30 -10.59 -1.22
CA THR A 31 -0.02 -10.68 -0.49
C THR A 31 -0.20 -11.47 0.80
N TYR A 32 -1.26 -11.19 1.56
CA TYR A 32 -1.56 -11.94 2.78
C TYR A 32 -1.82 -13.42 2.49
N LYS A 33 -2.48 -13.76 1.37
CA LYS A 33 -2.70 -15.17 0.99
C LYS A 33 -1.37 -15.90 0.76
N TYR A 34 -0.37 -15.23 0.19
CA TYR A 34 0.98 -15.79 0.06
C TYR A 34 1.70 -15.89 1.41
N GLU A 35 1.66 -14.84 2.22
CA GLU A 35 2.28 -14.89 3.55
C GLU A 35 1.68 -16.01 4.41
N GLU A 36 0.36 -16.15 4.41
CA GLU A 36 -0.34 -17.17 5.18
C GLU A 36 -0.11 -18.57 4.63
N GLY A 37 -0.10 -18.75 3.31
CA GLY A 37 0.26 -20.02 2.70
C GLY A 37 1.67 -20.47 3.11
N ALA A 38 2.65 -19.55 3.18
CA ALA A 38 4.00 -19.83 3.65
C ALA A 38 4.00 -20.28 5.12
N ARG A 39 3.31 -19.53 6.00
CA ARG A 39 3.18 -19.88 7.44
C ARG A 39 2.58 -21.28 7.64
N GLN A 40 1.66 -21.69 6.77
CA GLN A 40 1.02 -23.01 6.81
C GLN A 40 1.80 -24.11 6.07
N GLY A 41 2.99 -23.82 5.54
CA GLY A 41 3.84 -24.78 4.84
C GLY A 41 3.36 -25.16 3.43
N ALA A 42 2.59 -24.30 2.77
CA ALA A 42 2.15 -24.53 1.41
C ALA A 42 3.32 -24.46 0.42
N LYS A 43 3.48 -25.51 -0.39
CA LYS A 43 4.47 -25.54 -1.49
C LYS A 43 4.14 -24.62 -2.67
N ALA A 44 2.88 -24.20 -2.77
CA ALA A 44 2.36 -23.34 -3.81
C ALA A 44 1.05 -22.72 -3.36
N VAL A 45 0.81 -21.46 -3.71
CA VAL A 45 -0.47 -20.77 -3.56
C VAL A 45 -0.90 -20.27 -4.92
N LEU A 46 -2.09 -20.69 -5.33
CA LEU A 46 -2.72 -20.27 -6.57
C LEU A 46 -3.99 -19.49 -6.24
N ILE A 47 -4.03 -18.22 -6.62
CA ILE A 47 -5.17 -17.35 -6.33
C ILE A 47 -6.12 -17.35 -7.52
N VAL A 48 -7.39 -17.67 -7.31
CA VAL A 48 -8.40 -17.53 -8.35
C VAL A 48 -8.69 -16.05 -8.57
N HIS A 49 -8.47 -15.57 -9.79
CA HIS A 49 -8.82 -14.22 -10.20
C HIS A 49 -10.31 -14.16 -10.51
N GLU A 50 -10.97 -13.15 -9.95
CA GLU A 50 -12.30 -12.72 -10.35
C GLU A 50 -12.26 -11.20 -10.41
N THR A 51 -12.77 -10.62 -11.50
CA THR A 51 -12.57 -9.18 -11.79
C THR A 51 -13.09 -8.27 -10.67
N ALA A 52 -14.29 -8.55 -10.15
CA ALA A 52 -14.89 -7.72 -9.11
C ALA A 52 -14.15 -7.84 -7.75
N PRO A 53 -13.91 -9.05 -7.20
CA PRO A 53 -13.08 -9.22 -6.00
C PRO A 53 -11.63 -8.72 -6.12
N ALA A 54 -11.00 -8.85 -7.29
CA ALA A 54 -9.65 -8.36 -7.52
C ALA A 54 -9.59 -6.84 -7.70
N ALA A 55 -10.71 -6.20 -8.07
CA ALA A 55 -10.83 -4.80 -8.44
C ALA A 55 -10.08 -4.37 -9.71
N TYR A 56 -9.65 -5.33 -10.53
CA TYR A 56 -9.00 -5.09 -11.82
C TYR A 56 -9.19 -6.29 -12.76
N PRO A 57 -9.18 -6.07 -14.09
CA PRO A 57 -9.30 -7.14 -15.08
C PRO A 57 -8.08 -8.06 -15.07
N TRP A 58 -8.22 -9.26 -15.65
CA TRP A 58 -7.15 -10.26 -15.76
C TRP A 58 -5.88 -9.72 -16.44
N SER A 59 -6.02 -8.77 -17.38
CA SER A 59 -4.89 -8.13 -18.06
C SER A 59 -3.89 -7.44 -17.11
N VAL A 60 -4.33 -7.03 -15.91
CA VAL A 60 -3.43 -6.50 -14.88
C VAL A 60 -2.57 -7.62 -14.29
N VAL A 61 -3.13 -8.81 -14.08
CA VAL A 61 -2.39 -10.00 -13.62
C VAL A 61 -1.37 -10.42 -14.69
N GLU A 62 -1.76 -10.44 -15.96
CA GLU A 62 -0.88 -10.80 -17.07
C GLU A 62 0.30 -9.83 -17.24
N SER A 63 0.02 -8.52 -17.26
CA SER A 63 1.05 -7.49 -17.42
C SER A 63 1.96 -7.39 -16.20
N SER A 64 1.44 -7.61 -14.99
CA SER A 64 2.23 -7.56 -13.76
C SER A 64 3.16 -8.76 -13.62
N ASN A 65 2.80 -9.95 -14.14
CA ASN A 65 3.53 -11.20 -13.88
C ASN A 65 4.44 -11.70 -15.02
N THR A 66 4.62 -10.90 -16.07
CA THR A 66 5.44 -11.25 -17.25
C THR A 66 6.86 -10.67 -17.21
N GLY A 67 7.16 -9.77 -16.26
CA GLY A 67 8.50 -9.18 -16.06
C GLY A 67 9.27 -9.77 -14.89
N SER A 68 10.52 -9.31 -14.71
CA SER A 68 11.34 -9.62 -13.54
C SER A 68 10.60 -9.23 -12.26
N LYS A 69 10.65 -10.11 -11.27
CA LYS A 69 10.14 -9.87 -9.93
C LYS A 69 11.29 -9.56 -9.00
N TYR A 70 11.13 -8.50 -8.22
CA TYR A 70 12.09 -8.14 -7.18
C TYR A 70 11.52 -8.50 -5.81
N THR A 71 12.41 -8.85 -4.90
CA THR A 71 12.11 -9.06 -3.49
C THR A 71 13.34 -8.68 -2.69
N LEU A 72 13.16 -8.32 -1.41
CA LEU A 72 14.28 -8.23 -0.50
C LEU A 72 14.89 -9.61 -0.30
N ILE A 73 16.20 -9.67 -0.12
CA ILE A 73 16.92 -10.90 0.20
C ILE A 73 17.15 -10.89 1.71
N ASP A 74 16.53 -11.83 2.42
CA ASP A 74 16.79 -12.04 3.84
C ASP A 74 18.08 -12.87 4.07
N ASP A 75 18.47 -13.03 5.33
CA ASP A 75 19.67 -13.77 5.74
C ASP A 75 19.62 -15.26 5.36
N GLU A 76 18.43 -15.81 5.13
CA GLU A 76 18.19 -17.20 4.74
C GLU A 76 17.94 -17.36 3.23
N LYS A 77 18.16 -16.30 2.44
CA LYS A 77 17.91 -16.25 0.99
C LYS A 77 16.46 -16.61 0.65
N ASN A 78 15.53 -16.12 1.46
CA ASN A 78 14.08 -16.24 1.30
C ASN A 78 13.59 -17.68 1.28
N ILE A 79 14.27 -18.61 1.96
CA ILE A 79 13.87 -20.02 1.98
C ILE A 79 12.50 -20.24 2.65
N SER A 80 12.06 -19.30 3.48
CA SER A 80 10.73 -19.30 4.10
C SER A 80 9.60 -18.82 3.18
N ASP A 81 9.93 -18.22 2.04
CA ASP A 81 8.92 -17.75 1.09
C ASP A 81 8.22 -18.93 0.40
N ILE A 82 7.04 -18.66 -0.14
CA ILE A 82 6.31 -19.65 -0.94
C ILE A 82 7.11 -19.95 -2.23
N PRO A 83 7.43 -21.23 -2.51
CA PRO A 83 8.17 -21.58 -3.72
C PRO A 83 7.45 -21.25 -5.03
N VAL A 84 6.12 -21.33 -5.06
CA VAL A 84 5.29 -21.04 -6.24
C VAL A 84 4.12 -20.14 -5.87
N MET A 85 4.17 -18.90 -6.35
CA MET A 85 3.08 -17.92 -6.25
C MET A 85 2.47 -17.74 -7.63
N GLY A 86 1.14 -17.87 -7.75
CA GLY A 86 0.49 -17.74 -9.03
C GLY A 86 -0.98 -17.35 -8.93
N TRP A 87 -1.52 -16.96 -10.07
CA TRP A 87 -2.94 -16.71 -10.25
C TRP A 87 -3.51 -17.68 -11.28
N ILE A 88 -4.79 -18.00 -11.14
CA ILE A 88 -5.58 -18.79 -12.09
C ILE A 88 -6.74 -17.91 -12.56
N ASP A 89 -6.94 -17.82 -13.86
CA ASP A 89 -8.15 -17.23 -14.44
C ASP A 89 -9.41 -17.98 -13.96
N GLU A 90 -10.54 -17.28 -13.86
CA GLU A 90 -11.79 -17.85 -13.39
C GLU A 90 -12.23 -19.06 -14.24
N GLN A 91 -12.11 -18.98 -15.56
CA GLN A 91 -12.50 -20.10 -16.44
C GLN A 91 -11.60 -21.32 -16.20
N ALA A 92 -10.30 -21.12 -16.11
CA ALA A 92 -9.35 -22.19 -15.79
C ALA A 92 -9.62 -22.79 -14.40
N ALA A 93 -10.02 -21.99 -13.41
CA ALA A 93 -10.42 -22.50 -12.10
C ALA A 93 -11.68 -23.38 -12.21
N ASN A 94 -12.70 -22.97 -12.97
CA ASN A 94 -13.89 -23.78 -13.23
C ASN A 94 -13.52 -25.13 -13.87
N ASP A 95 -12.64 -25.12 -14.88
CA ASP A 95 -12.22 -26.33 -15.58
C ASP A 95 -11.43 -27.29 -14.66
N ILE A 96 -10.55 -26.76 -13.79
CA ILE A 96 -9.79 -27.55 -12.81
C ILE A 96 -10.73 -28.22 -11.80
N PHE A 97 -11.70 -27.48 -11.27
CA PHE A 97 -12.65 -28.02 -10.29
C PHE A 97 -13.56 -29.08 -10.94
N ALA A 98 -14.03 -28.83 -12.17
CA ALA A 98 -14.85 -29.78 -12.92
C ALA A 98 -14.10 -31.10 -13.18
N GLN A 99 -12.81 -31.05 -13.54
CA GLN A 99 -11.97 -32.24 -13.71
C GLN A 99 -11.76 -33.02 -12.39
N ALA A 100 -11.81 -32.32 -11.25
CA ALA A 100 -11.81 -32.92 -9.92
C ALA A 100 -13.19 -33.47 -9.48
N GLY A 101 -14.23 -33.34 -10.32
CA GLY A 101 -15.60 -33.74 -9.98
C GLY A 101 -16.29 -32.78 -9.02
N LEU A 102 -15.82 -31.54 -8.91
CA LEU A 102 -16.38 -30.47 -8.10
C LEU A 102 -16.98 -29.38 -8.98
N ASP A 103 -17.91 -28.62 -8.40
CA ASP A 103 -18.44 -27.39 -9.00
C ASP A 103 -17.81 -26.19 -8.30
N TYR A 104 -17.09 -25.34 -9.05
CA TYR A 104 -16.34 -24.21 -8.47
C TYR A 104 -17.26 -23.25 -7.70
N GLN A 105 -18.44 -22.92 -8.23
CA GLN A 105 -19.38 -22.00 -7.57
C GLN A 105 -19.92 -22.57 -6.26
N THR A 106 -20.19 -23.88 -6.21
CA THR A 106 -20.58 -24.59 -4.99
C THR A 106 -19.47 -24.58 -3.95
N GLU A 107 -18.22 -24.84 -4.34
CA GLU A 107 -17.07 -24.79 -3.41
C GLU A 107 -16.79 -23.37 -2.91
N LYS A 108 -16.91 -22.36 -3.79
CA LYS A 108 -16.83 -20.95 -3.43
C LYS A 108 -17.90 -20.57 -2.40
N ALA A 109 -19.14 -21.01 -2.59
CA ALA A 109 -20.23 -20.75 -1.64
C ALA A 109 -19.95 -21.36 -0.25
N LYS A 110 -19.34 -22.55 -0.18
CA LYS A 110 -18.92 -23.16 1.10
C LYS A 110 -17.88 -22.30 1.83
N ALA A 111 -16.98 -21.64 1.09
CA ALA A 111 -15.92 -20.79 1.66
C ALA A 111 -16.44 -19.53 2.39
N LEU A 112 -17.73 -19.21 2.25
CA LEU A 112 -18.37 -18.12 3.00
C LEU A 112 -18.70 -18.49 4.46
N SER A 113 -18.68 -19.78 4.80
CA SER A 113 -18.99 -20.24 6.16
C SER A 113 -17.77 -20.09 7.10
N PRO A 114 -17.96 -19.62 8.34
CA PRO A 114 -16.90 -19.63 9.35
C PRO A 114 -16.41 -21.04 9.71
N ASP A 115 -17.23 -22.07 9.46
CA ASP A 115 -16.88 -23.48 9.69
C ASP A 115 -16.20 -24.15 8.50
N PHE A 116 -15.88 -23.37 7.44
CA PHE A 116 -15.28 -23.88 6.22
C PHE A 116 -14.05 -24.75 6.49
N LYS A 117 -13.97 -25.86 5.75
CA LYS A 117 -12.81 -26.73 5.65
C LYS A 117 -12.45 -26.89 4.19
N ALA A 118 -11.16 -26.84 3.88
CA ALA A 118 -10.68 -26.97 2.52
C ALA A 118 -11.10 -28.32 1.92
N THR A 119 -11.65 -28.27 0.71
CA THR A 119 -12.04 -29.46 -0.07
C THR A 119 -10.82 -29.98 -0.85
N PRO A 120 -10.42 -31.26 -0.68
CA PRO A 120 -9.35 -31.83 -1.50
C PRO A 120 -9.76 -31.92 -2.97
N LEU A 121 -8.99 -31.28 -3.86
CA LEU A 121 -9.17 -31.41 -5.32
C LEU A 121 -8.76 -32.78 -5.85
N ASN A 122 -7.97 -33.57 -5.11
CA ASN A 122 -7.41 -34.85 -5.54
C ASN A 122 -6.69 -34.82 -6.91
N ALA A 123 -6.20 -33.65 -7.31
CA ALA A 123 -5.45 -33.41 -8.53
C ALA A 123 -3.95 -33.31 -8.27
N LYS A 124 -3.14 -33.55 -9.30
CA LYS A 124 -1.69 -33.34 -9.28
C LYS A 124 -1.31 -32.26 -10.28
N ALA A 125 -0.50 -31.30 -9.85
CA ALA A 125 0.14 -30.32 -10.72
C ALA A 125 1.64 -30.61 -10.77
N ASN A 126 2.20 -30.64 -11.98
CA ASN A 126 3.63 -30.70 -12.21
C ASN A 126 4.05 -29.38 -12.86
N LEU A 127 4.89 -28.61 -12.17
CA LEU A 127 5.34 -27.29 -12.62
C LEU A 127 6.87 -27.32 -12.73
N THR A 128 7.37 -26.86 -13.88
CA THR A 128 8.80 -26.62 -14.10
C THR A 128 8.98 -25.14 -14.37
N LEU A 129 9.67 -24.44 -13.46
CA LEU A 129 9.99 -23.02 -13.60
C LEU A 129 11.46 -22.90 -13.96
N ASN A 130 11.74 -22.34 -15.13
CA ASN A 130 13.10 -22.01 -15.57
C ASN A 130 13.34 -20.53 -15.30
N SER A 131 13.86 -20.23 -14.12
CA SER A 131 14.08 -18.85 -13.65
C SER A 131 15.57 -18.51 -13.65
N GLU A 132 15.89 -17.29 -14.07
CA GLU A 132 17.19 -16.67 -13.84
C GLU A 132 17.09 -15.75 -12.62
N ILE A 133 18.03 -15.87 -11.69
CA ILE A 133 18.09 -15.02 -10.50
C ILE A 133 19.32 -14.12 -10.63
N SER A 134 19.11 -12.82 -10.55
CA SER A 134 20.16 -11.81 -10.51
C SER A 134 19.92 -10.86 -9.35
N GLN A 135 20.98 -10.17 -8.92
CA GLN A 135 20.89 -9.16 -7.87
C GLN A 135 20.88 -7.76 -8.51
N ALA A 136 20.03 -6.90 -7.98
CA ALA A 136 19.97 -5.49 -8.31
C ALA A 136 20.09 -4.66 -7.03
N GLN A 137 20.52 -3.40 -7.18
CA GLN A 137 20.61 -2.45 -6.08
C GLN A 137 19.80 -1.20 -6.42
N SER A 138 19.09 -0.69 -5.43
CA SER A 138 18.43 0.60 -5.46
C SER A 138 18.50 1.25 -4.08
N HIS A 139 18.17 2.54 -3.99
CA HIS A 139 18.39 3.32 -2.78
C HIS A 139 17.12 4.04 -2.31
N ASN A 140 16.79 3.87 -1.03
CA ASN A 140 15.98 4.84 -0.32
C ASN A 140 16.81 6.12 -0.12
N VAL A 141 16.17 7.29 -0.23
CA VAL A 141 16.79 8.58 0.10
C VAL A 141 16.16 9.09 1.38
N VAL A 142 16.96 9.20 2.44
CA VAL A 142 16.48 9.56 3.78
C VAL A 142 17.22 10.80 4.28
N ALA A 143 16.46 11.77 4.78
CA ALA A 143 16.98 12.99 5.42
C ALA A 143 16.30 13.21 6.77
N GLN A 144 17.00 13.86 7.70
CA GLN A 144 16.49 14.12 9.05
C GLN A 144 16.62 15.61 9.41
N LEU A 145 15.58 16.13 10.05
CA LEU A 145 15.57 17.39 10.78
C LEU A 145 15.52 17.06 12.28
N THR A 146 16.61 17.30 13.01
CA THR A 146 16.75 16.88 14.41
C THR A 146 15.93 17.74 15.37
N GLY A 147 15.15 17.10 16.25
CA GLY A 147 14.36 17.76 17.29
C GLY A 147 15.20 18.36 18.42
N SER A 148 14.64 19.35 19.12
CA SER A 148 15.31 20.10 20.19
C SER A 148 15.16 19.49 21.59
N GLU A 149 14.07 18.77 21.85
CA GLU A 149 13.75 18.22 23.19
C GLU A 149 13.68 16.69 23.19
N GLN A 150 13.16 16.09 22.12
CA GLN A 150 12.93 14.65 21.94
C GLN A 150 13.53 14.19 20.59
N PRO A 151 14.86 14.29 20.39
CA PRO A 151 15.50 14.01 19.10
C PRO A 151 15.37 12.54 18.66
N ASP A 152 15.05 11.63 19.57
CA ASP A 152 14.86 10.19 19.32
C ASP A 152 13.39 9.79 19.13
N GLU A 153 12.48 10.77 19.00
CA GLU A 153 11.09 10.55 18.57
C GLU A 153 10.92 11.09 17.15
N TYR A 154 10.45 10.25 16.22
CA TYR A 154 10.45 10.57 14.79
C TYR A 154 9.05 10.63 14.20
N ILE A 155 8.76 11.70 13.47
CA ILE A 155 7.65 11.73 12.52
C ILE A 155 8.23 11.47 11.16
N VAL A 156 7.74 10.45 10.47
CA VAL A 156 8.18 10.12 9.12
C VAL A 156 7.22 10.76 8.13
N ILE A 157 7.76 11.43 7.12
CA ILE A 157 7.04 11.90 5.94
C ILE A 157 7.70 11.21 4.76
N GLY A 158 6.95 10.48 3.96
CA GLY A 158 7.55 9.70 2.88
C GLY A 158 6.68 9.55 1.66
N ALA A 159 7.32 9.18 0.57
CA ALA A 159 6.73 8.87 -0.73
C ALA A 159 7.65 7.87 -1.43
N HIS A 160 7.21 7.13 -2.44
CA HIS A 160 8.16 6.47 -3.34
C HIS A 160 8.63 7.42 -4.44
N TRP A 161 9.79 7.13 -5.01
CA TRP A 161 10.37 7.90 -6.12
C TRP A 161 10.46 7.11 -7.43
N ASP A 162 10.36 5.79 -7.38
CA ASP A 162 10.39 4.96 -8.57
C ASP A 162 9.05 4.97 -9.31
N HIS A 163 9.15 4.71 -10.62
CA HIS A 163 8.05 4.26 -11.46
C HIS A 163 8.59 3.19 -12.44
N PHE A 164 7.82 2.79 -13.47
CA PHE A 164 8.24 1.72 -14.38
C PHE A 164 9.38 2.04 -15.35
N GLY A 165 9.80 3.31 -15.46
CA GLY A 165 10.92 3.72 -16.30
C GLY A 165 10.64 3.45 -17.79
N THR A 166 11.48 2.66 -18.46
CA THR A 166 11.41 2.47 -19.91
C THR A 166 10.96 1.05 -20.27
N LYS A 167 9.93 0.93 -21.12
CA LYS A 167 9.46 -0.36 -21.68
C LYS A 167 9.61 -0.38 -23.19
N GLN A 168 10.15 -1.48 -23.72
CA GLN A 168 10.13 -1.76 -25.15
C GLN A 168 8.75 -2.30 -25.53
N THR A 169 8.02 -1.62 -26.40
CA THR A 169 6.83 -2.17 -27.04
C THR A 169 7.17 -2.71 -28.43
N ASN A 170 6.21 -3.40 -29.06
CA ASN A 170 6.36 -3.88 -30.44
C ASN A 170 6.58 -2.73 -31.45
N GLU A 171 6.25 -1.50 -31.08
CA GLU A 171 6.26 -0.33 -31.96
C GLU A 171 7.44 0.60 -31.66
N ALA A 172 7.74 0.85 -30.37
CA ALA A 172 8.77 1.79 -29.94
C ALA A 172 9.20 1.58 -28.48
N VAL A 173 10.32 2.21 -28.11
CA VAL A 173 10.67 2.45 -26.71
C VAL A 173 9.69 3.49 -26.14
N LYS A 174 9.00 3.15 -25.05
CA LYS A 174 8.07 4.02 -24.32
C LYS A 174 8.61 4.30 -22.93
N ILE A 175 8.44 5.53 -22.46
CA ILE A 175 8.81 5.96 -21.11
C ILE A 175 7.53 6.10 -20.30
N TYR A 176 7.53 5.54 -19.10
CA TYR A 176 6.49 5.60 -18.09
C TYR A 176 7.00 6.59 -17.06
N ASN A 177 6.62 7.86 -17.22
CA ASN A 177 7.15 8.97 -16.42
C ASN A 177 6.60 8.98 -14.99
N GLY A 178 5.36 8.55 -14.78
CA GLY A 178 4.75 8.50 -13.45
C GLY A 178 4.58 9.89 -12.86
N ALA A 179 4.09 10.84 -13.65
CA ALA A 179 4.05 12.25 -13.27
C ALA A 179 3.13 12.50 -12.07
N VAL A 180 1.99 11.82 -12.00
CA VAL A 180 1.13 11.75 -10.81
C VAL A 180 1.65 10.66 -9.87
N ASP A 181 1.73 9.40 -10.32
CA ASP A 181 2.21 8.24 -9.55
C ASP A 181 3.66 7.88 -9.95
N ASN A 182 4.70 8.37 -9.25
CA ASN A 182 4.65 9.16 -8.02
C ASN A 182 5.59 10.37 -7.97
N ALA A 183 5.92 10.94 -9.13
CA ALA A 183 6.73 12.16 -9.17
C ALA A 183 6.09 13.30 -8.36
N SER A 184 4.75 13.37 -8.32
CA SER A 184 4.02 14.36 -7.53
C SER A 184 4.26 14.22 -6.01
N GLY A 185 4.18 13.01 -5.45
CA GLY A 185 4.42 12.76 -4.03
C GLY A 185 5.89 12.92 -3.64
N SER A 186 6.81 12.48 -4.51
CA SER A 186 8.24 12.73 -4.34
C SER A 186 8.59 14.22 -4.32
N ALA A 187 8.01 15.02 -5.22
CA ALA A 187 8.19 16.47 -5.24
C ALA A 187 7.58 17.13 -3.99
N ALA A 188 6.42 16.67 -3.53
CA ALA A 188 5.79 17.17 -2.31
C ALA A 188 6.65 16.92 -1.07
N THR A 189 7.28 15.74 -0.95
CA THR A 189 8.18 15.45 0.18
C THR A 189 9.34 16.43 0.26
N VAL A 190 9.94 16.80 -0.88
CA VAL A 190 11.00 17.82 -0.94
C VAL A 190 10.49 19.21 -0.56
N GLU A 191 9.31 19.60 -1.04
CA GLU A 191 8.72 20.91 -0.71
C GLU A 191 8.31 21.02 0.76
N ILE A 192 7.73 19.96 1.32
CA ILE A 192 7.42 19.87 2.76
C ILE A 192 8.71 19.96 3.58
N ALA A 193 9.78 19.29 3.17
CA ALA A 193 11.09 19.41 3.83
C ALA A 193 11.61 20.85 3.82
N ARG A 194 11.46 21.57 2.70
CA ARG A 194 11.83 22.98 2.57
C ARG A 194 11.00 23.88 3.51
N ILE A 195 9.70 23.63 3.64
CA ILE A 195 8.80 24.40 4.51
C ILE A 195 9.11 24.15 5.98
N LEU A 196 9.14 22.88 6.40
CA LEU A 196 9.39 22.49 7.79
C LEU A 196 10.79 22.89 8.25
N SER A 197 11.81 22.82 7.39
CA SER A 197 13.16 23.32 7.71
C SER A 197 13.15 24.82 8.01
N LYS A 198 12.40 25.63 7.25
CA LYS A 198 12.27 27.07 7.50
C LYS A 198 11.55 27.36 8.82
N ILE A 199 10.49 26.60 9.13
CA ILE A 199 9.78 26.72 10.41
C ILE A 199 10.72 26.37 11.57
N HIS A 200 11.44 25.24 11.47
CA HIS A 200 12.36 24.77 12.50
C HIS A 200 13.49 25.75 12.80
N GLN A 201 14.04 26.44 11.78
CA GLN A 201 15.05 27.47 11.98
C GLN A 201 14.56 28.64 12.83
N GLN A 202 13.26 28.93 12.81
CA GLN A 202 12.64 30.01 13.59
C GLN A 202 12.16 29.51 14.95
N THR A 203 11.53 28.35 14.98
CA THR A 203 11.00 27.69 16.19
C THR A 203 11.31 26.19 16.08
N PRO A 204 12.40 25.72 16.72
CA PRO A 204 12.81 24.34 16.63
C PRO A 204 11.72 23.39 17.13
N PHE A 205 11.35 22.43 16.28
CA PHE A 205 10.48 21.32 16.67
C PHE A 205 11.04 20.55 17.86
N LYS A 206 10.17 20.02 18.71
CA LYS A 206 10.58 19.20 19.85
C LYS A 206 11.07 17.83 19.40
N ARG A 207 10.35 17.20 18.47
CA ARG A 207 10.66 15.90 17.87
C ARG A 207 11.44 16.02 16.57
N SER A 208 12.12 14.94 16.20
CA SER A 208 12.77 14.83 14.91
C SER A 208 11.75 14.53 13.80
N ILE A 209 12.06 15.00 12.59
CA ILE A 209 11.26 14.71 11.39
C ILE A 209 12.17 14.02 10.37
N ILE A 210 11.73 12.88 9.85
CA ILE A 210 12.39 12.13 8.79
C ILE A 210 11.64 12.37 7.49
N PHE A 211 12.38 12.63 6.42
CA PHE A 211 11.90 12.63 5.05
C PHE A 211 12.46 11.41 4.35
N ALA A 212 11.61 10.54 3.82
CA ALA A 212 12.03 9.28 3.21
C ALA A 212 11.38 9.11 1.83
N ASN A 213 12.21 9.14 0.79
CA ASN A 213 11.80 8.74 -0.54
C ASN A 213 12.18 7.26 -0.77
N PHE A 214 11.18 6.38 -0.81
CA PHE A 214 11.36 4.94 -0.97
C PHE A 214 11.56 4.54 -2.43
N THR A 215 12.28 3.45 -2.65
CA THR A 215 12.46 2.86 -3.98
C THR A 215 11.73 1.53 -4.11
N ALA A 216 11.50 1.09 -5.34
CA ALA A 216 10.93 -0.20 -5.68
C ALA A 216 9.56 -0.43 -5.01
N GLU A 217 8.73 0.61 -4.92
CA GLU A 217 7.35 0.51 -4.46
C GLU A 217 6.52 -0.27 -5.47
N GLU A 218 6.66 0.08 -6.76
CA GLU A 218 5.84 -0.42 -7.86
C GLU A 218 5.96 -1.93 -8.09
N THR A 219 7.02 -2.52 -7.54
CA THR A 219 7.31 -3.94 -7.61
C THR A 219 7.07 -4.68 -6.29
N GLY A 220 6.63 -3.98 -5.23
CA GLY A 220 6.17 -4.61 -3.99
C GLY A 220 6.56 -3.93 -2.69
N LEU A 221 6.60 -2.60 -2.61
CA LEU A 221 6.93 -1.83 -1.39
C LEU A 221 8.35 -2.12 -0.85
N ILE A 222 9.30 -2.52 -1.71
CA ILE A 222 10.57 -3.12 -1.29
C ILE A 222 11.41 -2.13 -0.46
N GLY A 223 11.49 -0.88 -0.89
CA GLY A 223 12.24 0.17 -0.18
C GLY A 223 11.68 0.44 1.21
N SER A 224 10.37 0.62 1.34
CA SER A 224 9.74 0.85 2.65
C SER A 224 9.75 -0.40 3.54
N GLN A 225 9.69 -1.61 2.98
CA GLN A 225 9.87 -2.84 3.73
C GLN A 225 11.27 -2.92 4.35
N GLN A 226 12.30 -2.56 3.59
CA GLN A 226 13.67 -2.50 4.11
C GLN A 226 13.78 -1.44 5.21
N PHE A 227 13.20 -0.24 5.00
CA PHE A 227 13.22 0.80 6.02
C PHE A 227 12.49 0.37 7.31
N ALA A 228 11.39 -0.35 7.17
CA ALA A 228 10.59 -0.85 8.29
C ALA A 228 11.27 -1.96 9.10
N THR A 229 12.37 -2.56 8.63
CA THR A 229 13.19 -3.48 9.46
C THR A 229 13.69 -2.80 10.75
N GLY A 230 13.82 -1.47 10.72
CA GLY A 230 14.26 -0.68 11.86
C GLY A 230 15.77 -0.52 11.98
N ASP A 231 16.54 -0.97 10.97
CA ASP A 231 18.01 -0.92 10.98
C ASP A 231 18.57 0.51 10.98
N ILE A 232 17.87 1.44 10.30
CA ILE A 232 18.27 2.86 10.24
C ILE A 232 17.67 3.61 11.44
N VAL A 233 16.37 3.45 11.65
CA VAL A 233 15.64 4.03 12.79
C VAL A 233 14.67 2.97 13.32
N PRO A 234 14.75 2.60 14.61
CA PRO A 234 13.82 1.67 15.21
C PRO A 234 12.35 2.13 15.10
N THR A 235 11.46 1.23 14.67
CA THR A 235 10.01 1.49 14.54
C THR A 235 9.35 1.95 15.85
N LYS A 236 9.85 1.47 17.00
CA LYS A 236 9.41 1.89 18.33
C LYS A 236 9.63 3.39 18.65
N GLN A 237 10.55 4.03 17.91
CA GLN A 237 10.85 5.46 18.01
C GLN A 237 10.03 6.31 17.01
N MET A 238 9.31 5.67 16.08
CA MET A 238 8.47 6.38 15.12
C MET A 238 7.09 6.65 15.72
N VAL A 239 6.75 7.93 15.86
CA VAL A 239 5.47 8.43 16.36
C VAL A 239 4.36 8.10 15.38
N ALA A 240 4.56 8.47 14.11
CA ALA A 240 3.64 8.22 13.02
C ALA A 240 4.36 8.35 11.66
N LEU A 241 3.70 7.87 10.61
CA LEU A 241 4.07 8.11 9.21
C LEU A 241 2.97 8.88 8.47
N LEU A 242 3.37 9.91 7.74
CA LEU A 242 2.56 10.65 6.77
C LEU A 242 3.04 10.26 5.36
N ASN A 243 2.36 9.33 4.71
CA ASN A 243 2.79 8.77 3.44
C ASN A 243 2.05 9.41 2.26
N ILE A 244 2.80 9.86 1.28
CA ILE A 244 2.32 10.57 0.10
C ILE A 244 2.51 9.67 -1.12
N ASP A 245 1.45 9.57 -1.89
CA ASP A 245 1.38 8.84 -3.15
C ASP A 245 0.79 9.78 -4.21
N GLY A 246 0.26 9.27 -5.33
CA GLY A 246 -0.28 10.06 -6.43
C GLY A 246 -1.26 11.14 -5.98
N MET A 247 -0.85 12.40 -6.07
CA MET A 247 -1.55 13.57 -5.53
C MET A 247 -2.59 14.15 -6.50
N ASN A 248 -3.48 15.01 -6.00
CA ASN A 248 -4.40 15.78 -6.84
C ASN A 248 -3.68 16.95 -7.54
N VAL A 249 -3.21 16.74 -8.77
CA VAL A 249 -2.53 17.75 -9.60
C VAL A 249 -3.45 18.81 -10.22
N LEU A 250 -4.76 18.67 -10.06
CA LEU A 250 -5.76 19.61 -10.58
C LEU A 250 -6.12 20.68 -9.52
N ASP A 251 -7.28 21.33 -9.71
CA ASP A 251 -7.78 22.35 -8.80
C ASP A 251 -7.99 21.81 -7.39
N GLY A 252 -7.98 22.73 -6.42
CA GLY A 252 -8.29 22.40 -5.04
C GLY A 252 -9.73 21.91 -4.89
N VAL A 253 -9.95 21.06 -3.90
CA VAL A 253 -11.25 20.47 -3.57
C VAL A 253 -11.62 20.77 -2.12
N ASP A 254 -12.89 20.60 -1.78
CA ASP A 254 -13.43 20.82 -0.44
C ASP A 254 -13.33 19.57 0.46
N TYR A 255 -12.58 18.54 0.04
CA TYR A 255 -12.40 17.29 0.80
C TYR A 255 -10.96 16.78 0.77
N ILE A 256 -10.62 15.90 1.72
CA ILE A 256 -9.45 15.01 1.67
C ILE A 256 -9.91 13.56 1.76
N LEU A 257 -9.27 12.66 1.01
CA LEU A 257 -9.58 11.25 1.06
C LEU A 257 -9.02 10.59 2.33
N GLN A 258 -9.81 9.71 2.94
CA GLN A 258 -9.37 8.84 4.02
C GLN A 258 -9.48 7.38 3.62
N TYR A 259 -8.34 6.69 3.69
CA TYR A 259 -8.23 5.25 3.50
C TYR A 259 -8.23 4.55 4.86
N GLY A 260 -9.07 3.52 4.99
CA GLY A 260 -9.33 2.88 6.27
C GLY A 260 -10.24 3.72 7.17
N LYS A 261 -11.12 3.07 7.93
CA LYS A 261 -12.04 3.72 8.86
C LYS A 261 -11.87 3.14 10.25
N GLY A 262 -11.61 3.99 11.25
CA GLY A 262 -11.42 3.54 12.63
C GLY A 262 -10.17 2.67 12.82
N MET A 263 -9.17 2.85 11.95
CA MET A 263 -7.91 2.15 12.01
C MET A 263 -7.03 2.72 13.11
N SER A 264 -6.83 4.05 13.16
CA SER A 264 -5.94 4.67 14.15
C SER A 264 -6.36 6.09 14.53
N GLU A 265 -5.84 6.59 15.65
CA GLU A 265 -6.05 7.95 16.13
C GLU A 265 -5.51 9.04 15.19
N MET A 266 -4.69 8.68 14.19
CA MET A 266 -4.23 9.59 13.15
C MET A 266 -5.39 10.19 12.34
N GLU A 267 -6.52 9.50 12.26
CA GLU A 267 -7.74 10.00 11.59
C GLU A 267 -8.25 11.31 12.22
N ASN A 268 -8.03 11.51 13.53
CA ASN A 268 -8.39 12.77 14.20
C ASN A 268 -7.52 13.93 13.72
N TYR A 269 -6.23 13.70 13.47
CA TYR A 269 -5.33 14.73 12.94
C TYR A 269 -5.69 15.08 11.50
N LEU A 270 -6.07 14.09 10.68
CA LEU A 270 -6.58 14.31 9.33
C LEU A 270 -7.85 15.18 9.37
N ALA A 271 -8.82 14.83 10.21
CA ALA A 271 -10.08 15.54 10.33
C ALA A 271 -9.90 16.98 10.84
N ASP A 272 -9.07 17.18 11.86
CA ASP A 272 -8.75 18.51 12.41
C ASP A 272 -8.10 19.41 11.35
N ALA A 273 -7.09 18.89 10.63
CA ALA A 273 -6.37 19.65 9.63
C ALA A 273 -7.24 19.95 8.39
N ALA A 274 -8.05 18.98 7.95
CA ALA A 274 -9.03 19.21 6.89
C ALA A 274 -10.01 20.33 7.28
N LYS A 275 -10.57 20.27 8.49
CA LYS A 275 -11.49 21.29 9.00
C LYS A 275 -10.84 22.67 9.07
N ALA A 276 -9.58 22.75 9.47
CA ALA A 276 -8.83 24.02 9.52
C ALA A 276 -8.69 24.66 8.12
N GLN A 277 -8.63 23.85 7.06
CA GLN A 277 -8.63 24.30 5.67
C GLN A 277 -10.05 24.55 5.10
N GLY A 278 -11.11 24.35 5.89
CA GLY A 278 -12.49 24.39 5.39
C GLY A 278 -12.86 23.17 4.52
N ARG A 279 -12.09 22.08 4.59
CA ARG A 279 -12.33 20.82 3.91
C ARG A 279 -13.03 19.82 4.85
N HIS A 280 -13.69 18.81 4.27
CA HIS A 280 -14.23 17.67 4.99
C HIS A 280 -13.47 16.38 4.67
N VAL A 281 -13.60 15.36 5.53
CA VAL A 281 -13.06 14.03 5.23
C VAL A 281 -14.04 13.28 4.34
N LYS A 282 -13.58 12.82 3.18
CA LYS A 282 -14.30 11.93 2.27
C LYS A 282 -13.72 10.52 2.40
N MET A 283 -14.54 9.54 2.74
CA MET A 283 -14.09 8.15 2.80
C MET A 283 -13.73 7.62 1.40
N ASP A 284 -12.78 6.69 1.34
CA ASP A 284 -12.48 5.93 0.12
C ASP A 284 -13.78 5.46 -0.56
N PRO A 285 -14.05 5.89 -1.80
CA PRO A 285 -15.27 5.52 -2.52
C PRO A 285 -15.28 4.06 -2.96
N ARG A 286 -14.14 3.36 -2.91
CA ARG A 286 -13.97 1.98 -3.37
C ARG A 286 -13.16 1.14 -2.36
N PRO A 287 -13.62 1.00 -1.11
CA PRO A 287 -12.86 0.37 -0.04
C PRO A 287 -12.61 -1.14 -0.28
N GLN A 288 -13.39 -1.78 -1.16
CA GLN A 288 -13.14 -3.15 -1.61
C GLN A 288 -11.82 -3.32 -2.37
N ASN A 289 -11.22 -2.23 -2.85
CA ASN A 289 -9.94 -2.27 -3.57
C ASN A 289 -8.73 -2.37 -2.62
N GLY A 290 -8.96 -2.23 -1.31
CA GLY A 290 -7.94 -2.39 -0.27
C GLY A 290 -6.81 -1.37 -0.34
N LEU A 291 -7.08 -0.12 -0.76
CA LEU A 291 -6.05 0.91 -0.97
C LEU A 291 -5.23 1.24 0.29
N PHE A 292 -5.80 1.07 1.48
CA PHE A 292 -5.06 1.16 2.74
C PHE A 292 -3.91 0.14 2.86
N PHE A 293 -3.92 -0.96 2.10
CA PHE A 293 -2.89 -2.01 2.16
C PHE A 293 -1.97 -2.02 0.93
N ARG A 294 -1.86 -0.89 0.22
CA ARG A 294 -1.32 -0.84 -1.14
C ARG A 294 -0.16 0.12 -1.38
N SER A 295 0.27 0.89 -0.38
CA SER A 295 1.37 1.86 -0.51
C SER A 295 2.33 1.73 0.67
N ASP A 296 3.47 2.43 0.63
CA ASP A 296 4.61 2.25 1.52
C ASP A 296 4.29 2.34 3.02
N HIS A 297 3.28 3.12 3.40
CA HIS A 297 2.83 3.18 4.79
C HIS A 297 2.47 1.85 5.40
N PHE A 298 2.05 0.90 4.56
CA PHE A 298 1.67 -0.41 5.00
C PHE A 298 2.86 -1.22 5.53
N SER A 299 4.06 -1.00 4.98
CA SER A 299 5.29 -1.62 5.49
C SER A 299 5.55 -1.26 6.95
N LEU A 300 5.36 0.02 7.31
CA LEU A 300 5.53 0.49 8.68
C LEU A 300 4.32 0.16 9.56
N ALA A 301 3.10 0.13 9.00
CA ALA A 301 1.91 -0.31 9.72
C ALA A 301 2.03 -1.78 10.18
N LYS A 302 2.61 -2.65 9.34
CA LYS A 302 2.96 -4.04 9.72
C LYS A 302 3.90 -4.10 10.93
N GLN A 303 4.72 -3.07 11.14
CA GLN A 303 5.60 -2.93 12.30
C GLN A 303 4.97 -2.11 13.44
N GLY A 304 3.68 -1.79 13.34
CA GLY A 304 2.92 -1.12 14.38
C GLY A 304 3.00 0.41 14.37
N VAL A 305 3.69 1.04 13.42
CA VAL A 305 3.71 2.52 13.32
C VAL A 305 2.38 3.00 12.73
N PRO A 306 1.59 3.83 13.44
CA PRO A 306 0.36 4.41 12.91
C PRO A 306 0.65 5.34 11.73
N SER A 307 -0.22 5.32 10.71
CA SER A 307 0.05 6.02 9.46
C SER A 307 -1.19 6.66 8.83
N LEU A 308 -0.96 7.69 8.02
CA LEU A 308 -1.92 8.23 7.04
C LEU A 308 -1.38 8.04 5.63
N LEU A 309 -2.29 7.76 4.69
CA LEU A 309 -2.02 7.75 3.25
C LEU A 309 -2.69 8.96 2.59
N PHE A 310 -1.89 9.81 1.95
CA PHE A 310 -2.31 10.95 1.15
C PHE A 310 -2.22 10.57 -0.32
N MET A 311 -3.36 10.27 -0.91
CA MET A 311 -3.45 9.77 -2.27
C MET A 311 -4.79 10.20 -2.86
N SER A 312 -4.77 10.77 -4.06
CA SER A 312 -5.98 11.08 -4.83
C SER A 312 -6.33 9.92 -5.76
N LEU A 313 -5.32 9.33 -6.42
CA LEU A 313 -5.44 8.21 -7.35
C LEU A 313 -6.59 8.37 -8.37
N GLY A 314 -6.75 9.58 -8.92
CA GLY A 314 -7.78 9.89 -9.92
C GLY A 314 -9.19 10.17 -9.37
N ASP A 315 -9.38 10.39 -8.07
CA ASP A 315 -10.70 10.79 -7.55
C ASP A 315 -11.19 12.13 -8.14
N THR A 316 -10.24 13.01 -8.48
CA THR A 316 -10.50 14.28 -9.20
C THR A 316 -10.37 14.17 -10.72
N ASP A 317 -9.87 13.04 -11.23
CA ASP A 317 -9.71 12.75 -12.66
C ASP A 317 -10.22 11.32 -12.95
N PRO A 318 -11.51 11.16 -13.29
CA PRO A 318 -12.11 9.86 -13.59
C PRO A 318 -11.41 9.08 -14.73
N ASP A 319 -10.67 9.79 -15.59
CA ASP A 319 -9.93 9.19 -16.70
C ASP A 319 -8.60 8.56 -16.25
N TYR A 320 -8.06 9.01 -15.11
CA TYR A 320 -6.71 8.69 -14.67
C TYR A 320 -6.48 7.19 -14.53
N ILE A 321 -7.28 6.47 -13.74
CA ILE A 321 -7.10 5.02 -13.55
C ILE A 321 -7.24 4.24 -14.86
N ALA A 322 -8.23 4.61 -15.69
CA ALA A 322 -8.53 3.88 -16.90
C ALA A 322 -7.47 4.08 -17.99
N HIS A 323 -6.86 5.27 -18.08
CA HIS A 323 -6.06 5.65 -19.24
C HIS A 323 -4.68 6.24 -18.95
N LYS A 324 -4.32 6.52 -17.69
CA LYS A 324 -3.05 7.15 -17.32
C LYS A 324 -2.27 6.38 -16.24
N TYR A 325 -2.92 5.92 -15.18
CA TYR A 325 -2.30 5.17 -14.10
C TYR A 325 -1.49 3.98 -14.62
N HIS A 326 -0.20 3.93 -14.27
CA HIS A 326 0.75 2.89 -14.68
C HIS A 326 0.94 2.79 -16.20
N LYS A 327 0.70 3.89 -16.93
CA LYS A 327 0.81 3.99 -18.38
C LYS A 327 1.75 5.10 -18.79
N GLU A 328 2.20 5.05 -20.03
CA GLU A 328 3.08 6.06 -20.64
C GLU A 328 2.46 7.46 -20.72
N THR A 329 1.14 7.54 -20.52
CA THR A 329 0.33 8.76 -20.53
C THR A 329 0.19 9.42 -19.15
N ASP A 330 0.71 8.82 -18.08
CA ASP A 330 0.96 9.54 -16.81
C ASP A 330 2.17 10.46 -16.97
N ASP A 331 1.96 11.52 -17.75
CA ASP A 331 2.97 12.49 -18.13
C ASP A 331 2.60 13.89 -17.64
N TYR A 332 3.63 14.70 -17.41
CA TYR A 332 3.47 16.06 -16.92
C TYR A 332 2.64 16.90 -17.89
N SER A 333 1.68 17.65 -17.36
CA SER A 333 0.91 18.62 -18.13
C SER A 333 1.12 20.03 -17.59
N PRO A 334 1.54 21.00 -18.44
CA PRO A 334 1.66 22.40 -18.03
C PRO A 334 0.30 23.08 -17.77
N GLN A 335 -0.81 22.37 -17.95
CA GLN A 335 -2.16 22.85 -17.66
C GLN A 335 -2.60 22.54 -16.22
N TRP A 336 -1.83 21.76 -15.47
CA TRP A 336 -2.10 21.48 -14.07
C TRP A 336 -2.05 22.76 -13.23
N SER A 337 -3.11 23.02 -12.47
CA SER A 337 -3.16 24.15 -11.55
C SER A 337 -2.42 23.88 -10.24
N LEU A 338 -2.20 22.59 -9.90
CA LEU A 338 -1.56 22.13 -8.67
C LEU A 338 -2.27 22.63 -7.39
N GLY A 339 -3.54 22.98 -7.50
CA GLY A 339 -4.35 23.47 -6.39
C GLY A 339 -4.52 22.42 -5.30
N GLY A 340 -4.81 21.17 -5.69
CA GLY A 340 -4.89 20.03 -4.77
C GLY A 340 -3.56 19.71 -4.10
N VAL A 341 -2.47 19.65 -4.87
CA VAL A 341 -1.09 19.46 -4.34
C VAL A 341 -0.77 20.48 -3.27
N LYS A 342 -1.06 21.76 -3.52
CA LYS A 342 -0.84 22.82 -2.53
C LYS A 342 -1.66 22.60 -1.25
N GLN A 343 -2.96 22.33 -1.37
CA GLN A 343 -3.82 22.09 -0.21
C GLN A 343 -3.32 20.91 0.64
N ASP A 344 -2.93 19.82 -0.02
CA ASP A 344 -2.48 18.60 0.66
C ASP A 344 -1.10 18.80 1.32
N ILE A 345 -0.17 19.53 0.68
CA ILE A 345 1.11 19.93 1.30
C ILE A 345 0.86 20.76 2.57
N GLU A 346 0.00 21.77 2.50
CA GLU A 346 -0.35 22.61 3.66
C GLU A 346 -0.94 21.77 4.79
N LEU A 347 -1.83 20.82 4.46
CA LEU A 347 -2.46 19.93 5.42
C LEU A 347 -1.43 19.00 6.09
N ILE A 348 -0.53 18.40 5.31
CA ILE A 348 0.52 17.52 5.83
C ILE A 348 1.50 18.29 6.72
N VAL A 349 1.88 19.51 6.34
CA VAL A 349 2.71 20.41 7.16
C VAL A 349 2.05 20.72 8.50
N ASP A 350 0.74 20.99 8.52
CA ASP A 350 -0.01 21.26 9.75
C ASP A 350 -0.03 20.04 10.68
N ILE A 351 -0.32 18.85 10.13
CA ILE A 351 -0.31 17.59 10.90
C ILE A 351 1.09 17.31 11.46
N ALA A 352 2.12 17.40 10.62
CA ALA A 352 3.50 17.17 11.02
C ALA A 352 3.94 18.17 12.10
N THR A 353 3.61 19.45 11.94
CA THR A 353 3.93 20.51 12.92
C THR A 353 3.25 20.26 14.27
N LYS A 354 1.99 19.83 14.28
CA LYS A 354 1.25 19.50 15.51
C LYS A 354 1.88 18.31 16.22
N LEU A 355 2.13 17.22 15.49
CA LEU A 355 2.79 16.02 16.03
C LEU A 355 4.21 16.34 16.51
N ALA A 356 4.96 17.20 15.82
CA ALA A 356 6.36 17.47 16.15
C ALA A 356 6.54 18.30 17.42
N ASN A 357 5.46 18.94 17.90
CA ASN A 357 5.47 19.83 19.05
C ASN A 357 4.59 19.36 20.21
N ASN A 358 3.74 18.34 20.00
CA ASN A 358 2.95 17.74 21.07
C ASN A 358 3.70 16.55 21.70
N GLY A 359 3.11 15.95 22.75
CA GLY A 359 3.62 14.74 23.42
C GLY A 359 2.88 13.47 22.99
N ASP A 360 2.02 13.57 21.98
CA ASP A 360 1.07 12.52 21.63
C ASP A 360 1.80 11.34 20.97
N TRP A 361 1.29 10.13 21.18
CA TRP A 361 1.74 8.89 20.55
C TRP A 361 0.49 8.17 20.02
N PRO A 362 0.03 8.51 18.80
CA PRO A 362 -1.21 7.99 18.26
C PRO A 362 -1.29 6.46 18.31
N ALA A 363 -2.44 5.91 18.69
CA ALA A 363 -2.66 4.49 18.82
C ALA A 363 -3.47 3.89 17.65
N TRP A 364 -3.28 2.59 17.42
CA TRP A 364 -4.21 1.80 16.61
C TRP A 364 -5.50 1.54 17.40
N GLN A 365 -6.64 1.82 16.77
CA GLN A 365 -7.96 1.64 17.37
C GLN A 365 -8.50 0.24 17.08
N ALA A 366 -8.53 -0.14 15.80
CA ALA A 366 -8.99 -1.45 15.35
C ALA A 366 -8.07 -2.59 15.83
N ASP A 367 -8.69 -3.67 16.31
CA ASP A 367 -7.96 -4.89 16.63
C ASP A 367 -7.32 -5.47 15.37
N SER A 368 -5.99 -5.55 15.42
CA SER A 368 -5.15 -5.91 14.28
C SER A 368 -3.80 -6.40 14.78
N ASP A 369 -3.05 -7.10 13.93
CA ASP A 369 -1.67 -7.46 14.25
C ASP A 369 -0.76 -6.23 14.35
N PHE A 370 -1.11 -5.13 13.67
CA PHE A 370 -0.44 -3.82 13.76
C PHE A 370 -0.54 -3.25 15.18
N LYS A 371 -1.74 -3.29 15.77
CA LYS A 371 -1.99 -2.86 17.15
C LYS A 371 -1.21 -3.70 18.15
N LYS A 372 -1.25 -5.03 18.01
CA LYS A 372 -0.49 -5.94 18.88
C LYS A 372 1.01 -5.66 18.80
N LYS A 373 1.54 -5.49 17.59
CA LYS A 373 2.97 -5.16 17.37
C LYS A 373 3.34 -3.82 18.03
N ARG A 374 2.51 -2.79 17.87
CA ARG A 374 2.72 -1.49 18.52
C ARG A 374 2.77 -1.59 20.04
N GLN A 375 1.85 -2.34 20.64
CA GLN A 375 1.79 -2.56 22.09
C GLN A 375 2.98 -3.37 22.62
N GLN A 376 3.61 -4.22 21.81
CA GLN A 376 4.85 -4.92 22.20
C GLN A 376 6.05 -3.97 22.22
N GLU A 377 6.13 -3.06 21.26
CA GLU A 377 7.21 -2.08 21.14
C GLU A 377 7.06 -0.91 22.12
N ARG A 378 5.82 -0.54 22.44
CA ARG A 378 5.43 0.54 23.34
C ARG A 378 4.25 0.10 24.23
N PRO A 379 4.53 -0.68 25.29
CA PRO A 379 3.50 -1.19 26.21
C PRO A 379 2.84 -0.12 27.06
#